data_AF-A0A0F5YBN6-F1
#
_entry.id   AF-A0A0F5YBN6-F1
#
_cell.length_a   1.000
_cell.length_b   1.000
_cell.length_c   1.000
_cell.angle_alpha   90.00
_cell.angle_beta   90.00
_cell.angle_gamma   90.00
#
_symmetry.space_group_name_H-M   'P 1'
#
loop_
_entity.id
_entity.type
_entity.pdbx_description
1 polymer ?
#
loop_
_entity_poly.entity_id
_entity_poly.type
_entity_poly.pdbx_seq_one_letter_code
_entity_poly.pdbx_strand_id
1 'polypeptide(L)'
;MRVNWKLFALLLLWMLPVQAQVSNSQVQALVEALRLAAPQTGTENDGLYTDWQIKPDNIPRWSRLCIGQEMTPAQFEANDSKARQVLGCVMEDVLKQEYPNSGNSEDVAIRRAASWWMTGDPNQYNNGQIADYTQKVLRFYQQQKK
;
A
#
# COMPACT_ATOMS: atom_id res chain seq x y z
N MET A 1 -36.74 -54.18 -24.91
CA MET A 1 -36.29 -52.93 -25.56
C MET A 1 -35.20 -52.32 -24.69
N ARG A 2 -34.00 -52.09 -25.25
CA ARG A 2 -32.85 -51.48 -24.55
C ARG A 2 -32.91 -49.96 -24.76
N VAL A 3 -33.01 -49.19 -23.69
CA VAL A 3 -32.78 -47.74 -23.73
C VAL A 3 -31.38 -47.50 -23.18
N ASN A 4 -30.54 -46.95 -24.04
CA ASN A 4 -29.14 -46.65 -23.79
C ASN A 4 -28.99 -45.14 -24.03
N TRP A 5 -28.74 -44.36 -22.98
CA TRP A 5 -28.45 -42.92 -23.12
C TRP A 5 -27.46 -42.45 -22.05
N LYS A 6 -26.19 -42.49 -22.45
CA LYS A 6 -25.14 -41.46 -22.27
C LYS A 6 -25.14 -40.66 -20.96
N LEU A 7 -24.12 -40.93 -20.13
CA LEU A 7 -23.62 -40.02 -19.10
C LEU A 7 -23.39 -38.62 -19.70
N PHE A 8 -24.10 -37.63 -19.20
CA PHE A 8 -23.72 -36.22 -19.30
C PHE A 8 -22.87 -35.89 -18.06
N ALA A 9 -21.55 -35.85 -18.22
CA ALA A 9 -20.65 -35.30 -17.21
C ALA A 9 -20.60 -33.77 -17.39
N LEU A 10 -21.35 -33.04 -16.57
CA LEU A 10 -21.26 -31.58 -16.44
C LEU A 10 -20.02 -31.23 -15.61
N LEU A 11 -18.89 -30.95 -16.27
CA LEU A 11 -17.75 -30.29 -15.65
C LEU A 11 -18.04 -28.79 -15.54
N LEU A 12 -18.65 -28.37 -14.42
CA LEU A 12 -18.63 -26.98 -14.00
C LEU A 12 -17.19 -26.67 -13.52
N LEU A 13 -16.37 -26.09 -14.40
CA LEU A 13 -15.13 -25.42 -13.98
C LEU A 13 -15.53 -24.19 -13.17
N TRP A 14 -15.36 -24.26 -11.85
CA TRP A 14 -15.42 -23.10 -10.99
C TRP A 14 -14.23 -22.21 -11.37
N MET A 15 -14.47 -21.13 -12.11
CA MET A 15 -13.48 -20.06 -12.26
C MET A 15 -13.34 -19.39 -10.89
N LEU A 16 -12.41 -19.90 -10.07
CA LEU A 16 -11.98 -19.18 -8.88
C LEU A 16 -11.40 -17.84 -9.36
N PRO A 17 -11.86 -16.70 -8.80
CA PRO A 17 -11.27 -15.42 -9.16
C PRO A 17 -9.80 -15.47 -8.73
N VAL A 18 -8.88 -15.47 -9.71
CA VAL A 18 -7.47 -15.21 -9.45
C VAL A 18 -7.40 -13.74 -9.04
N GLN A 19 -7.39 -13.48 -7.73
CA GLN A 19 -7.06 -12.15 -7.23
C GLN A 19 -5.66 -11.83 -7.73
N ALA A 20 -5.53 -10.80 -8.56
CA ALA A 20 -4.22 -10.35 -9.03
C ALA A 20 -3.40 -9.95 -7.80
N GLN A 21 -2.36 -10.72 -7.52
CA GLN A 21 -1.45 -10.45 -6.41
C GLN A 21 -0.74 -9.12 -6.70
N VAL A 22 -0.77 -8.19 -5.74
CA VAL A 22 -0.01 -6.94 -5.82
C VAL A 22 1.47 -7.26 -6.02
N SER A 23 2.08 -6.68 -7.05
CA SER A 23 3.49 -6.93 -7.37
C SER A 23 4.42 -6.11 -6.49
N ASN A 24 5.65 -6.59 -6.29
CA ASN A 24 6.68 -5.83 -5.60
C ASN A 24 6.95 -4.47 -6.29
N SER A 25 6.90 -4.40 -7.63
CA SER A 25 7.08 -3.12 -8.34
C SER A 25 6.00 -2.11 -8.02
N GLN A 26 4.74 -2.54 -7.86
CA GLN A 26 3.65 -1.67 -7.42
C GLN A 26 3.89 -1.18 -5.99
N VAL A 27 4.34 -2.05 -5.09
CA VAL A 27 4.64 -1.66 -3.71
C VAL A 27 5.78 -0.64 -3.66
N GLN A 28 6.91 -0.89 -4.33
CA GLN A 28 8.05 0.04 -4.33
C GLN A 28 7.70 1.39 -4.97
N ALA A 29 6.91 1.38 -6.06
CA ALA A 29 6.42 2.62 -6.68
C ALA A 29 5.51 3.41 -5.72
N LEU A 30 4.67 2.74 -4.93
CA LEU A 30 3.82 3.39 -3.93
C LEU A 30 4.67 4.00 -2.80
N VAL A 31 5.63 3.24 -2.26
CA VAL A 31 6.53 3.73 -1.22
C VAL A 31 7.29 4.96 -1.70
N GLU A 32 7.81 4.97 -2.92
CA GLU A 32 8.49 6.14 -3.46
C GLU A 32 7.53 7.33 -3.70
N ALA A 33 6.32 7.06 -4.16
CA ALA A 33 5.31 8.10 -4.34
C ALA A 33 4.92 8.79 -3.02
N LEU A 34 4.84 8.03 -1.92
CA LEU A 34 4.60 8.57 -0.58
C LEU A 34 5.74 9.52 -0.15
N ARG A 35 7.00 9.12 -0.40
CA ARG A 35 8.19 9.93 -0.13
C ARG A 35 8.14 11.27 -0.85
N LEU A 36 7.88 11.24 -2.16
CA LEU A 36 7.81 12.43 -3.01
C LEU A 36 6.60 13.33 -2.68
N ALA A 37 5.51 12.73 -2.19
CA ALA A 37 4.31 13.46 -1.81
C ALA A 37 4.40 14.10 -0.42
N ALA A 38 5.28 13.62 0.45
CA ALA A 38 5.44 14.06 1.83
C ALA A 38 5.49 15.60 1.92
N PRO A 39 4.63 16.24 2.75
CA PRO A 39 4.59 17.70 2.87
C PRO A 39 5.91 18.28 3.37
N GLN A 40 6.59 19.15 2.64
CA GLN A 40 7.76 19.83 3.21
C GLN A 40 7.27 20.84 4.25
N THR A 41 7.23 20.44 5.53
CA THR A 41 6.70 21.25 6.63
C THR A 41 7.59 22.44 6.95
N GLY A 42 8.82 22.48 6.41
CA GLY A 42 9.80 23.55 6.64
C GLY A 42 10.16 23.73 8.11
N THR A 43 9.73 22.80 8.96
CA THR A 43 9.87 22.84 10.41
C THR A 43 10.90 21.80 10.79
N GLU A 44 12.05 22.26 11.28
CA GLU A 44 13.04 21.38 11.89
C GLU A 44 12.39 20.70 13.09
N ASN A 45 12.40 19.35 13.14
CA ASN A 45 11.79 18.55 14.21
C ASN A 45 10.26 18.68 14.32
N ASP A 46 9.52 18.53 13.22
CA ASP A 46 8.05 18.43 13.23
C ASP A 46 7.49 17.16 13.92
N GLY A 47 8.36 16.37 14.55
CA GLY A 47 8.02 15.15 15.26
C GLY A 47 7.83 13.94 14.36
N LEU A 48 8.13 14.06 13.06
CA LEU A 48 8.08 12.98 12.09
C LEU A 48 9.49 12.59 11.65
N TYR A 49 9.63 11.33 11.27
CA TYR A 49 10.91 10.71 10.92
C TYR A 49 10.94 10.30 9.47
N THR A 50 12.13 10.35 8.88
CA THR A 50 12.52 10.02 7.52
C THR A 50 11.86 10.92 6.48
N ASP A 51 12.31 10.80 5.23
CA ASP A 51 11.66 11.42 4.08
C ASP A 51 10.16 11.07 3.94
N TRP A 52 9.68 10.00 4.60
CA TRP A 52 8.29 9.55 4.54
C TRP A 52 7.38 10.14 5.62
N GLN A 53 7.91 10.92 6.56
CA GLN A 53 7.13 11.58 7.62
C GLN A 53 6.34 10.61 8.52
N ILE A 54 7.07 9.67 9.11
CA ILE A 54 6.49 8.61 9.94
C ILE A 54 6.39 9.07 11.40
N LYS A 55 5.25 8.81 12.04
CA LYS A 55 5.09 9.00 13.48
C LYS A 55 6.02 8.06 14.27
N PRO A 56 6.75 8.53 15.30
CA PRO A 56 7.71 7.73 16.04
C PRO A 56 7.12 6.44 16.62
N ASP A 57 5.87 6.48 17.11
CA ASP A 57 5.20 5.33 17.72
C ASP A 57 4.96 4.16 16.75
N ASN A 58 4.93 4.42 15.44
CA ASN A 58 4.79 3.37 14.44
C ASN A 58 6.08 2.56 14.25
N ILE A 59 7.23 3.19 14.44
CA ILE A 59 8.53 2.66 14.03
C ILE A 59 8.90 1.35 14.76
N PRO A 60 8.85 1.25 16.10
CA PRO A 60 9.18 0.00 16.78
C PRO A 60 8.26 -1.14 16.37
N ARG A 61 6.95 -0.88 16.31
CA ARG A 61 5.95 -1.89 15.95
C ARG A 61 6.14 -2.40 14.52
N TRP A 62 6.29 -1.51 13.55
CA TRP A 62 6.44 -1.89 12.13
C TRP A 62 7.76 -2.59 11.86
N SER A 63 8.86 -2.10 12.44
CA SER A 63 10.17 -2.76 12.29
C SER A 63 10.18 -4.16 12.89
N ARG A 64 9.61 -4.36 14.09
CA ARG A 64 9.46 -5.71 14.65
C ARG A 64 8.68 -6.64 13.72
N LEU A 65 7.55 -6.17 13.20
CA LEU A 65 6.69 -6.96 12.33
C LEU A 65 7.39 -7.35 11.03
N CYS A 66 8.07 -6.40 10.38
CA CYS A 66 8.56 -6.57 9.02
C CYS A 66 9.99 -7.11 8.92
N ILE A 67 10.83 -6.88 9.93
CA ILE A 67 12.24 -7.31 9.91
C ILE A 67 12.66 -8.06 11.18
N GLY A 68 11.72 -8.38 12.07
CA GLY A 68 11.98 -9.16 13.29
C GLY A 68 12.73 -8.42 14.39
N GLN A 69 13.01 -7.12 14.21
CA GLN A 69 13.77 -6.31 15.15
C GLN A 69 13.06 -4.97 15.37
N GLU A 70 12.86 -4.59 16.64
CA GLU A 70 12.47 -3.21 16.94
C GLU A 70 13.61 -2.24 16.67
N MET A 71 13.30 -1.19 15.92
CA MET A 71 14.16 -0.03 15.71
C MET A 71 13.65 1.15 16.51
N THR A 72 14.55 1.97 17.05
CA THR A 72 14.20 3.29 17.56
C THR A 72 13.99 4.27 16.40
N PRO A 73 13.28 5.39 16.60
CA PRO A 73 13.15 6.42 15.57
C PRO A 73 14.50 6.89 15.02
N ALA A 74 15.51 7.11 15.87
CA ALA A 74 16.85 7.52 15.44
C ALA A 74 17.58 6.43 14.61
N GLN A 75 17.42 5.15 14.96
CA GLN A 75 17.99 4.06 14.15
C GLN A 75 17.32 3.95 12.78
N PHE A 76 16.03 4.25 12.72
CA PHE A 76 15.23 4.20 11.50
C PHE A 76 15.58 5.37 10.58
N GLU A 77 15.70 6.59 11.14
CA GLU A 77 16.19 7.80 10.46
C GLU A 77 17.56 7.59 9.82
N ALA A 78 18.48 6.97 10.56
CA ALA A 78 19.86 6.79 10.11
C ALA A 78 20.03 5.69 9.04
N ASN A 79 18.95 5.00 8.63
CA ASN A 79 19.04 3.86 7.71
C ASN A 79 17.86 3.79 6.73
N ASP A 80 17.92 4.62 5.69
CA ASP A 80 16.93 4.68 4.61
C ASP A 80 16.66 3.32 3.95
N SER A 81 17.66 2.45 3.85
CA SER A 81 17.49 1.11 3.27
C SER A 81 16.56 0.25 4.13
N LYS A 82 16.77 0.21 5.44
CA LYS A 82 15.87 -0.48 6.37
C LYS A 82 14.52 0.22 6.46
N ALA A 83 14.49 1.55 6.41
CA ALA A 83 13.24 2.30 6.40
C ALA A 83 12.37 1.89 5.20
N ARG A 84 12.93 1.97 3.98
CA ARG A 84 12.23 1.55 2.76
C ARG A 84 11.81 0.08 2.79
N GLN A 85 12.62 -0.83 3.35
CA GLN A 85 12.26 -2.23 3.50
C GLN A 85 11.01 -2.42 4.39
N VAL A 86 11.00 -1.78 5.56
CA VAL A 86 9.86 -1.85 6.49
C VAL A 86 8.61 -1.22 5.87
N LEU A 87 8.76 -0.07 5.20
CA LEU A 87 7.63 0.58 4.52
C LEU A 87 7.08 -0.24 3.36
N GLY A 88 7.95 -0.92 2.59
CA GLY A 88 7.51 -1.85 1.56
C GLY A 88 6.63 -2.96 2.13
N CYS A 89 7.07 -3.60 3.22
CA CYS A 89 6.28 -4.63 3.91
C CYS A 89 4.92 -4.10 4.40
N VAL A 90 4.88 -2.94 5.07
CA VAL A 90 3.62 -2.35 5.56
C VAL A 90 2.68 -2.00 4.39
N MET A 91 3.21 -1.35 3.35
CA MET A 91 2.40 -0.91 2.22
C MET A 91 1.97 -2.05 1.30
N GLU A 92 2.68 -3.17 1.29
CA GLU A 92 2.24 -4.39 0.60
C GLU A 92 0.92 -4.90 1.19
N ASP A 93 0.83 -5.00 2.52
CA ASP A 93 -0.39 -5.47 3.20
C ASP A 93 -1.55 -4.48 3.00
N VAL A 94 -1.28 -3.18 3.14
CA VAL A 94 -2.28 -2.12 2.89
C VAL A 94 -2.77 -2.20 1.45
N LEU A 95 -1.88 -2.30 0.46
CA LEU A 95 -2.28 -2.29 -0.94
C LEU A 95 -3.05 -3.57 -1.32
N LYS A 96 -2.67 -4.74 -0.78
CA LYS A 96 -3.42 -5.99 -0.93
C LYS A 96 -4.85 -5.87 -0.39
N GLN A 97 -5.04 -5.17 0.72
CA GLN A 97 -6.37 -4.92 1.28
C GLN A 97 -7.17 -3.91 0.46
N GLU A 98 -6.53 -2.84 -0.02
CA GLU A 98 -7.25 -1.75 -0.70
C GLU A 98 -7.61 -2.05 -2.15
N TYR A 99 -6.93 -2.99 -2.82
CA TYR A 99 -7.29 -3.43 -4.17
C TYR A 99 -8.72 -4.00 -4.29
N PRO A 100 -9.15 -5.01 -3.51
CA PRO A 100 -10.54 -5.47 -3.56
C PRO A 100 -11.51 -4.38 -3.08
N ASN A 101 -11.13 -3.58 -2.07
CA ASN A 101 -11.97 -2.48 -1.56
C ASN A 101 -12.15 -1.33 -2.56
N SER A 102 -11.29 -1.23 -3.57
CA SER A 102 -11.38 -0.26 -4.65
C SER A 102 -12.17 -0.75 -5.87
N GLY A 103 -12.78 -1.94 -5.80
CA GLY A 103 -13.37 -2.59 -6.97
C GLY A 103 -12.31 -3.04 -7.98
N ASN A 104 -11.10 -3.38 -7.51
CA ASN A 104 -9.92 -3.72 -8.30
C ASN A 104 -9.38 -2.59 -9.19
N SER A 105 -9.73 -1.34 -8.90
CA SER A 105 -9.12 -0.17 -9.53
C SER A 105 -7.79 0.14 -8.85
N GLU A 106 -6.68 0.02 -9.59
CA GLU A 106 -5.35 0.37 -9.10
C GLU A 106 -5.26 1.83 -8.65
N ASP A 107 -5.72 2.76 -9.48
CA ASP A 107 -5.68 4.20 -9.16
C ASP A 107 -6.44 4.51 -7.85
N VAL A 108 -7.60 3.89 -7.66
CA VAL A 108 -8.38 4.06 -6.43
C VAL A 108 -7.70 3.35 -5.24
N ALA A 109 -7.12 2.16 -5.43
CA ALA A 109 -6.39 1.44 -4.38
C ALA A 109 -5.18 2.24 -3.88
N ILE A 110 -4.41 2.85 -4.79
CA ILE A 110 -3.27 3.71 -4.47
C ILE A 110 -3.72 4.94 -3.67
N ARG A 111 -4.82 5.58 -4.07
CA ARG A 111 -5.36 6.73 -3.33
C ARG A 111 -5.88 6.35 -1.95
N ARG A 112 -6.55 5.20 -1.82
CA ARG A 112 -7.02 4.67 -0.54
C ARG A 112 -5.85 4.31 0.39
N ALA A 113 -4.80 3.67 -0.13
CA ALA A 113 -3.58 3.40 0.60
C ALA A 113 -2.87 4.68 1.07
N ALA A 114 -2.83 5.72 0.22
CA ALA A 114 -2.32 7.03 0.59
C ALA A 114 -3.18 7.73 1.66
N SER A 115 -4.50 7.57 1.63
CA SER A 115 -5.39 8.10 2.68
C SER A 115 -5.15 7.41 4.02
N TRP A 116 -4.96 6.09 3.99
CA TRP A 116 -4.57 5.32 5.17
C TRP A 116 -3.20 5.77 5.71
N TRP A 117 -2.23 6.02 4.83
CA TRP A 117 -0.93 6.55 5.23
C TRP A 117 -1.04 7.88 5.99
N MET A 118 -1.82 8.81 5.44
CA MET A 118 -1.97 10.15 5.99
C MET A 118 -2.81 10.18 7.28
N THR A 119 -3.87 9.38 7.36
CA THR A 119 -4.92 9.54 8.39
C THR A 119 -5.23 8.29 9.19
N GLY A 120 -4.82 7.12 8.71
CA GLY A 120 -5.26 5.82 9.22
C GLY A 120 -6.62 5.34 8.69
N ASP A 121 -7.34 6.17 7.91
CA ASP A 121 -8.63 5.81 7.31
C ASP A 121 -8.54 5.84 5.76
N PRO A 122 -8.65 4.68 5.07
CA PRO A 122 -8.59 4.63 3.62
C PRO A 122 -9.80 5.27 2.93
N ASN A 123 -10.93 5.45 3.64
CA ASN A 123 -12.17 5.97 3.06
C ASN A 123 -12.18 7.50 2.92
N GLN A 124 -11.20 8.21 3.47
CA GLN A 124 -11.08 9.66 3.34
C GLN A 124 -10.40 10.12 2.04
N TYR A 125 -10.04 9.19 1.15
CA TYR A 125 -9.21 9.46 -0.03
C TYR A 125 -9.77 10.49 -1.03
N ASN A 126 -11.05 10.83 -0.92
CA ASN A 126 -11.75 11.80 -1.75
C ASN A 126 -12.27 13.01 -0.96
N ASN A 127 -11.84 13.19 0.29
CA ASN A 127 -12.34 14.24 1.18
C ASN A 127 -11.33 15.39 1.33
N GLY A 128 -11.74 16.61 0.96
CA GLY A 128 -11.03 17.86 1.23
C GLY A 128 -9.53 17.81 0.90
N GLN A 129 -8.69 18.25 1.84
CA GLN A 129 -7.22 18.26 1.67
C GLN A 129 -6.60 16.86 1.53
N ILE A 130 -7.28 15.82 2.02
CA ILE A 130 -6.82 14.42 1.85
C ILE A 130 -6.95 14.02 0.38
N ALA A 131 -7.99 14.49 -0.32
CA ALA A 131 -8.10 14.28 -1.76
C ALA A 131 -6.90 14.85 -2.52
N ASP A 132 -6.47 16.06 -2.18
CA ASP A 132 -5.30 16.71 -2.79
C ASP A 132 -4.01 15.90 -2.55
N TYR A 133 -3.79 15.45 -1.31
CA TYR A 133 -2.65 14.61 -0.96
C TYR A 133 -2.67 13.28 -1.71
N THR A 134 -3.78 12.54 -1.69
CA THR A 134 -3.86 11.23 -2.35
C THR A 134 -3.73 11.35 -3.86
N GLN A 135 -4.23 12.43 -4.46
CA GLN A 135 -4.06 12.70 -5.89
C GLN A 135 -2.61 13.04 -6.25
N LYS A 136 -1.88 13.72 -5.36
CA LYS A 136 -0.44 13.97 -5.48
C LYS A 136 0.35 12.66 -5.43
N VAL A 137 0.04 11.77 -4.48
CA VAL A 137 0.64 10.43 -4.40
C VAL A 137 0.38 9.64 -5.68
N LEU A 138 -0.87 9.58 -6.15
CA LEU A 138 -1.20 8.85 -7.39
C LEU A 138 -0.40 9.38 -8.60
N ARG A 139 -0.20 10.69 -8.69
CA ARG A 139 0.60 11.29 -9.77
C ARG A 139 2.06 10.82 -9.73
N PHE A 140 2.70 10.85 -8.56
CA PHE A 140 4.07 10.36 -8.42
C PHE A 140 4.18 8.86 -8.68
N TYR A 141 3.19 8.10 -8.22
CA TYR A 141 3.11 6.66 -8.46
C TYR A 141 3.11 6.33 -9.95
N GLN A 142 2.26 7.01 -10.73
CA GLN A 142 2.19 6.83 -12.18
C GLN A 142 3.49 7.25 -12.88
N GLN A 143 4.25 8.19 -12.33
CA GLN A 143 5.56 8.57 -12.87
C GLN A 143 6.62 7.48 -12.66
N GLN A 144 6.53 6.69 -11.59
CA GLN A 144 7.46 5.57 -11.35
C GLN A 144 7.28 4.41 -12.35
N LYS A 145 6.16 4.37 -13.08
CA LYS A 145 5.82 3.33 -14.05
C LYS A 145 6.17 3.67 -15.50
N LYS A 146 6.58 4.91 -15.75
CA LYS A 146 7.02 5.36 -17.07
C LYS A 146 8.47 4.97 -17.28
#